data_AF-A0A059AX48-F1
#
_entry.id   AF-A0A059AX48-F1
#
_cell.length_a   1.000
_cell.length_b   1.000
_cell.length_c   1.000
_cell.angle_alpha   90.00
_cell.angle_beta   90.00
_cell.angle_gamma   90.00
#
_symmetry.space_group_name_H-M   'P 1'
#
loop_
_entity.id
_entity.type
_entity.pdbx_description
1 polymer ?
#
loop_
_entity_poly.entity_id
_entity_poly.type
_entity_poly.pdbx_seq_one_letter_code
_entity_poly.pdbx_strand_id
1 'polypeptide(L)'
;MKGRAGKDGEPRGKGGRFFGGSSKPTGSSNKAAAMKKKKQNVTRLGGGGLSLEAFANIKSTTNRNQYNPALIKKKREFYKNAKYISKYKKSLKHLSEPNDPSAVKPSEEMDKSKKRNKNEKRGSNSLRELYEKKREEEEIARKEREVVAQAKKEEREKAEARRKAERVKMFKKTRSGQPVMKYRIEHLLQSMQGSN
;
A
#
# COMPACT_ATOMS: atom_id res chain seq x y z
N MET A 1 26.63 13.33 53.05
CA MET A 1 26.05 13.54 54.40
C MET A 1 24.54 13.56 54.30
N LYS A 2 23.85 12.79 55.17
CA LYS A 2 22.48 12.97 55.70
C LYS A 2 21.36 13.16 54.65
N GLY A 3 20.38 12.28 54.46
CA GLY A 3 19.55 11.60 55.46
C GLY A 3 18.20 12.31 55.60
N ARG A 4 17.13 11.53 55.80
CA ARG A 4 15.71 11.87 56.13
C ARG A 4 14.80 12.11 54.91
N ALA A 5 13.80 11.29 54.58
CA ALA A 5 12.77 10.56 55.34
C ALA A 5 11.83 11.49 56.14
N GLY A 6 10.56 11.53 55.74
CA GLY A 6 9.46 12.21 56.42
C GLY A 6 8.28 12.40 55.45
N LYS A 7 7.39 11.42 55.24
CA LYS A 7 6.18 11.08 56.03
C LYS A 7 5.07 12.15 56.01
N ASP A 8 3.86 11.61 55.81
CA ASP A 8 2.56 12.07 56.31
C ASP A 8 1.69 12.99 55.44
N GLY A 9 0.48 12.48 55.14
CA GLY A 9 -0.59 13.17 54.45
C GLY A 9 -1.81 12.30 54.21
N GLU A 10 -2.26 11.57 55.23
CA GLU A 10 -3.54 10.85 55.27
C GLU A 10 -4.76 11.82 55.24
N PRO A 11 -6.00 11.32 55.07
CA PRO A 11 -6.97 11.85 54.12
C PRO A 11 -7.95 12.85 54.74
N ARG A 12 -8.42 13.81 53.94
CA ARG A 12 -9.60 14.62 54.29
C ARG A 12 -10.86 13.93 53.79
N GLY A 13 -11.60 13.36 54.75
CA GLY A 13 -12.91 12.77 54.53
C GLY A 13 -14.07 13.75 54.62
N LYS A 14 -15.24 13.17 54.32
CA LYS A 14 -16.62 13.59 54.62
C LYS A 14 -17.11 14.79 53.80
N GLY A 15 -18.26 14.79 53.16
CA GLY A 15 -19.43 13.91 53.22
C GLY A 15 -20.58 14.72 52.59
N GLY A 16 -21.45 14.09 51.80
CA GLY A 16 -22.43 14.86 51.04
C GLY A 16 -23.51 14.03 50.35
N ARG A 17 -24.31 13.34 51.16
CA ARG A 17 -25.72 13.00 50.92
C ARG A 17 -26.03 12.11 49.70
N PHE A 18 -26.13 10.80 49.99
CA PHE A 18 -27.04 9.91 49.28
C PHE A 18 -28.48 10.33 49.60
N PHE A 19 -29.23 10.75 48.57
CA PHE A 19 -30.69 10.63 48.57
C PHE A 19 -31.08 9.60 47.52
N GLY A 20 -31.89 8.64 47.95
CA GLY A 20 -32.29 7.48 47.17
C GLY A 20 -33.03 7.84 45.89
N GLY A 21 -32.71 7.10 44.84
CA GLY A 21 -33.46 7.03 43.60
C GLY A 21 -33.43 5.60 43.10
N SER A 22 -34.11 4.70 43.82
CA SER A 22 -34.40 3.34 43.37
C SER A 22 -35.37 3.39 42.19
N SER A 23 -34.85 3.60 40.98
CA SER A 23 -35.61 3.34 39.75
C SER A 23 -35.37 1.89 39.33
N LYS A 24 -36.37 1.04 39.59
CA LYS A 24 -36.52 -0.29 38.99
C LYS A 24 -36.40 -0.17 37.45
N PRO A 25 -35.78 -1.16 36.77
CA PRO A 25 -35.57 -1.09 35.33
C PRO A 25 -36.87 -1.42 34.62
N THR A 26 -37.56 -0.40 34.13
CA THR A 26 -38.69 -0.58 33.21
C THR A 26 -38.23 -0.37 31.77
N GLY A 27 -38.60 -1.31 30.89
CA GLY A 27 -38.66 -1.06 29.46
C GLY A 27 -37.40 -1.36 28.64
N SER A 28 -37.29 -2.62 28.21
CA SER A 28 -36.89 -3.18 26.89
C SER A 28 -36.33 -2.28 25.74
N SER A 29 -36.56 -0.96 25.69
CA SER A 29 -36.26 -0.10 24.54
C SER A 29 -34.76 0.25 24.38
N ASN A 30 -33.99 0.25 25.47
CA ASN A 30 -32.58 0.67 25.43
C ASN A 30 -31.61 -0.42 24.93
N LYS A 31 -31.97 -1.71 25.05
CA LYS A 31 -31.16 -2.80 24.50
C LYS A 31 -31.11 -2.76 22.97
N ALA A 32 -32.23 -2.44 22.32
CA ALA A 32 -32.31 -2.35 20.86
C ALA A 32 -31.50 -1.17 20.31
N ALA A 33 -31.53 0.00 20.97
CA ALA A 33 -30.72 1.16 20.60
C ALA A 33 -29.21 0.91 20.82
N ALA A 34 -28.83 0.28 21.94
CA ALA A 34 -27.45 -0.11 22.20
C ALA A 34 -26.94 -1.17 21.21
N MET A 35 -27.78 -2.16 20.84
CA MET A 35 -27.46 -3.16 19.81
C MET A 35 -27.34 -2.52 18.42
N LYS A 36 -28.18 -1.55 18.07
CA LYS A 36 -28.06 -0.78 16.80
C LYS A 36 -26.74 -0.01 16.73
N LYS A 37 -26.35 0.68 17.81
CA LYS A 37 -25.06 1.41 17.88
C LYS A 37 -23.85 0.46 17.81
N LYS A 38 -23.89 -0.69 18.48
CA LYS A 38 -22.86 -1.74 18.35
C LYS A 38 -22.77 -2.29 16.92
N LYS A 39 -23.90 -2.61 16.28
CA LYS A 39 -23.94 -3.05 14.87
C LYS A 39 -23.38 -2.01 13.90
N GLN A 40 -23.68 -0.72 14.10
CA GLN A 40 -23.13 0.36 13.27
C GLN A 40 -21.60 0.50 13.43
N ASN A 41 -21.06 0.34 14.64
CA ASN A 41 -19.61 0.35 14.85
C ASN A 41 -18.92 -0.88 14.23
N VAL A 42 -19.56 -2.05 14.24
CA VAL A 42 -19.05 -3.25 13.56
C VAL A 42 -19.02 -3.04 12.04
N THR A 43 -20.02 -2.39 11.44
CA THR A 43 -20.00 -2.07 10.00
C THR A 43 -18.97 -1.02 9.60
N ARG A 44 -18.65 -0.06 10.49
CA ARG A 44 -17.65 1.00 10.22
C ARG A 44 -16.21 0.50 10.19
N LEU A 45 -15.94 -0.66 10.80
CA LEU A 45 -14.62 -1.32 10.79
C LEU A 45 -14.51 -2.43 9.72
N GLY A 46 -15.44 -2.49 8.76
CA GLY A 46 -15.47 -3.56 7.76
C GLY A 46 -16.01 -4.85 8.34
N GLY A 47 -17.26 -4.80 8.80
CA GLY A 47 -17.92 -5.88 9.54
C GLY A 47 -17.75 -7.27 8.93
N GLY A 48 -17.32 -8.21 9.79
CA GLY A 48 -17.02 -9.59 9.42
C GLY A 48 -15.58 -9.73 8.92
N GLY A 49 -14.65 -10.00 9.83
CA GLY A 49 -13.30 -10.42 9.45
C GLY A 49 -13.37 -11.63 8.52
N LEU A 50 -12.33 -11.79 7.68
CA LEU A 50 -12.22 -12.94 6.76
C LEU A 50 -12.51 -14.24 7.53
N SER A 51 -13.29 -15.15 6.92
CA SER A 51 -13.60 -16.43 7.56
C SER A 51 -12.30 -17.19 7.85
N LEU A 52 -12.30 -18.03 8.88
CA LEU A 52 -11.15 -18.88 9.20
C LEU A 52 -10.74 -19.74 7.98
N GLU A 53 -11.73 -20.18 7.21
CA GLU A 53 -11.56 -20.85 5.93
C GLU A 53 -10.84 -19.99 4.89
N ALA A 54 -11.15 -18.69 4.79
CA ALA A 54 -10.42 -17.77 3.92
C ALA A 54 -8.94 -17.65 4.30
N PHE A 55 -8.63 -17.59 5.60
CA PHE A 55 -7.23 -17.59 6.07
C PHE A 55 -6.50 -18.90 5.76
N ALA A 56 -7.16 -20.05 5.94
CA ALA A 56 -6.60 -21.36 5.60
C ALA A 56 -6.34 -21.48 4.08
N ASN A 57 -7.31 -21.06 3.26
CA ASN A 57 -7.23 -21.15 1.81
C ASN A 57 -6.14 -20.24 1.23
N ILE A 58 -5.91 -19.04 1.79
CA ILE A 58 -4.82 -18.14 1.36
C ILE A 58 -3.43 -18.79 1.49
N LYS A 59 -3.22 -19.64 2.51
CA LYS A 59 -1.92 -20.31 2.74
C LYS A 59 -1.80 -21.66 2.04
N SER A 60 -2.90 -22.24 1.56
CA SER A 60 -2.89 -23.52 0.86
C SER A 60 -2.04 -23.47 -0.41
N THR A 61 -1.24 -24.51 -0.63
CA THR A 61 -0.33 -24.64 -1.79
C THR A 61 -1.10 -24.64 -3.13
N THR A 62 -2.34 -25.11 -3.13
CA THR A 62 -3.27 -25.08 -4.27
C THR A 62 -3.62 -23.67 -4.72
N ASN A 63 -3.80 -22.72 -3.78
CA ASN A 63 -4.14 -21.32 -4.10
C ASN A 63 -2.92 -20.41 -4.29
N ARG A 64 -1.70 -20.87 -3.97
CA ARG A 64 -0.47 -20.07 -4.14
C ARG A 64 -0.20 -19.74 -5.62
N ASN A 65 -0.65 -20.60 -6.54
CA ASN A 65 -0.55 -20.38 -7.99
C ASN A 65 -1.69 -19.52 -8.58
N GLN A 66 -2.69 -19.11 -7.77
CA GLN A 66 -3.80 -18.25 -8.21
C GLN A 66 -3.53 -16.74 -8.06
N TYR A 67 -2.39 -16.36 -7.47
CA TYR A 67 -1.99 -14.96 -7.41
C TYR A 67 -1.37 -14.52 -8.75
N ASN A 68 -2.23 -14.25 -9.73
CA ASN A 68 -1.82 -13.63 -10.99
C ASN A 68 -2.09 -12.11 -10.93
N PRO A 69 -1.04 -11.26 -10.85
CA PRO A 69 -1.20 -9.82 -10.70
C PRO A 69 -1.94 -9.18 -11.90
N ALA A 70 -1.78 -9.73 -13.11
CA ALA A 70 -2.47 -9.23 -14.30
C ALA A 70 -3.99 -9.46 -14.22
N LEU A 71 -4.42 -10.64 -13.76
CA LEU A 71 -5.84 -10.94 -13.58
C LEU A 71 -6.46 -10.12 -12.45
N ILE A 72 -5.73 -9.92 -11.35
CA ILE A 72 -6.16 -9.06 -10.23
C ILE A 72 -6.33 -7.61 -10.71
N LYS A 73 -5.39 -7.10 -11.52
CA LYS A 73 -5.47 -5.75 -12.09
C LYS A 73 -6.70 -5.59 -12.99
N LYS A 74 -6.94 -6.55 -13.90
CA LYS A 74 -8.14 -6.56 -14.77
C LYS A 74 -9.44 -6.55 -13.96
N LYS A 75 -9.54 -7.39 -12.92
CA LYS A 75 -10.73 -7.42 -12.03
C LYS A 75 -10.95 -6.09 -11.31
N ARG A 76 -9.89 -5.45 -10.81
CA ARG A 76 -9.96 -4.14 -10.14
C ARG A 76 -10.42 -3.03 -11.10
N GLU A 77 -9.84 -3.00 -12.30
CA GLU A 77 -10.20 -2.03 -13.34
C GLU A 77 -11.65 -2.21 -13.80
N PHE A 78 -12.09 -3.45 -14.03
CA PHE A 78 -13.48 -3.75 -14.36
C PHE A 78 -14.46 -3.20 -13.32
N TYR A 79 -14.21 -3.46 -12.03
CA TYR A 79 -15.06 -2.96 -10.95
C TYR A 79 -15.06 -1.43 -10.86
N LYS A 80 -13.88 -0.81 -11.02
CA LYS A 80 -13.74 0.65 -11.04
C LYS A 80 -14.55 1.27 -12.18
N ASN A 81 -14.48 0.69 -13.37
CA ASN A 81 -15.20 1.14 -14.56
C ASN A 81 -16.71 0.95 -14.40
N ALA A 82 -17.16 -0.22 -13.91
CA ALA A 82 -18.57 -0.47 -13.63
C ALA A 82 -19.16 0.55 -12.63
N LYS A 83 -18.37 0.94 -11.62
CA LYS A 83 -18.76 1.98 -10.65
C LYS A 83 -18.92 3.34 -11.32
N TYR A 84 -18.01 3.72 -12.23
CA TYR A 84 -18.13 4.97 -12.98
C TYR A 84 -19.33 4.98 -13.92
N ILE A 85 -19.56 3.90 -14.67
CA ILE A 85 -20.73 3.76 -15.53
C ILE A 85 -22.01 3.88 -14.71
N SER A 86 -22.08 3.21 -13.56
CA SER A 86 -23.23 3.29 -12.65
C SER A 86 -23.45 4.71 -12.13
N LYS A 87 -22.38 5.42 -11.76
CA LYS A 87 -22.44 6.81 -11.30
C LYS A 87 -22.95 7.73 -12.42
N TYR A 88 -22.44 7.56 -13.64
CA TYR A 88 -22.85 8.33 -14.80
C TYR A 88 -24.31 8.08 -15.18
N LYS A 89 -24.75 6.83 -15.21
CA LYS A 89 -26.16 6.47 -15.45
C LYS A 89 -27.08 7.10 -14.40
N LYS A 90 -26.67 7.17 -13.13
CA LYS A 90 -27.43 7.86 -12.08
C LYS A 90 -27.52 9.36 -12.31
N SER A 91 -26.43 10.04 -12.68
CA SER A 91 -26.47 11.47 -13.00
C SER A 91 -27.33 11.77 -14.23
N LEU A 92 -27.34 10.90 -15.23
CA LEU A 92 -28.23 11.05 -16.38
C LEU A 92 -29.70 10.92 -15.98
N LYS A 93 -30.06 9.99 -15.09
CA LYS A 93 -31.44 9.85 -14.59
C LYS A 93 -31.94 11.10 -13.88
N HIS A 94 -31.09 11.77 -13.10
CA HIS A 94 -31.44 13.05 -12.47
C HIS A 94 -31.66 14.19 -13.48
N LEU A 95 -31.05 14.10 -14.67
CA LEU A 95 -31.24 15.08 -15.74
C LEU A 95 -32.41 14.73 -16.67
N SER A 96 -32.74 13.43 -16.77
CA SER A 96 -33.79 12.91 -17.64
C SER A 96 -35.13 12.71 -16.95
N GLU A 97 -35.25 12.92 -15.64
CA GLU A 97 -36.57 13.11 -15.03
C GLU A 97 -37.10 14.48 -15.50
N PRO A 98 -38.22 14.53 -16.24
CA PRO A 98 -38.95 15.77 -16.38
C PRO A 98 -39.44 16.15 -14.97
N ASN A 99 -38.91 17.25 -14.44
CA ASN A 99 -39.56 18.00 -13.37
C ASN A 99 -41.03 18.18 -13.77
N ASP A 100 -41.94 17.68 -12.94
CA ASP A 100 -43.36 17.94 -13.06
C ASP A 100 -43.59 19.46 -12.86
N PRO A 101 -43.99 20.23 -13.89
CA PRO A 101 -44.06 21.67 -13.82
C PRO A 101 -45.45 22.10 -13.32
N SER A 102 -45.75 21.83 -12.04
CA SER A 102 -46.96 22.34 -11.39
C SER A 102 -46.68 22.86 -9.98
N ALA A 103 -45.78 23.85 -9.87
CA ALA A 103 -45.73 24.74 -8.71
C ALA A 103 -45.11 26.08 -9.11
N VAL A 104 -45.99 27.01 -9.53
CA VAL A 104 -46.01 28.49 -9.34
C VAL A 104 -44.70 29.31 -9.43
N LYS A 105 -44.83 30.43 -10.15
CA LYS A 105 -43.88 31.46 -10.64
C LYS A 105 -43.17 32.33 -9.56
N PRO A 106 -42.24 33.25 -9.96
CA PRO A 106 -41.02 33.65 -9.23
C PRO A 106 -41.21 34.84 -8.28
N SER A 107 -40.28 35.02 -7.33
CA SER A 107 -40.11 36.26 -6.56
C SER A 107 -38.63 36.51 -6.31
N GLU A 108 -38.14 37.63 -6.83
CA GLU A 108 -36.84 38.20 -6.47
C GLU A 108 -36.89 38.70 -5.03
N GLU A 109 -35.86 38.41 -4.22
CA GLU A 109 -35.47 39.32 -3.15
C GLU A 109 -33.99 39.17 -2.79
N MET A 110 -33.47 40.30 -2.35
CA MET A 110 -32.10 40.78 -2.36
C MET A 110 -31.15 40.14 -1.34
N ASP A 111 -29.89 40.03 -1.80
CA ASP A 111 -28.69 40.58 -1.14
C ASP A 111 -28.05 39.83 0.05
N LYS A 112 -26.73 40.04 0.12
CA LYS A 112 -25.78 39.82 1.22
C LYS A 112 -25.17 38.42 1.35
N SER A 113 -24.03 38.25 0.66
CA SER A 113 -22.75 38.29 1.38
C SER A 113 -21.54 38.12 0.46
N LYS A 114 -21.01 39.26 -0.01
CA LYS A 114 -19.57 39.42 -0.19
C LYS A 114 -18.87 39.25 1.16
N LYS A 115 -18.45 38.02 1.53
CA LYS A 115 -17.38 37.83 2.53
C LYS A 115 -16.45 36.69 2.12
N ARG A 116 -15.36 37.13 1.48
CA ARG A 116 -13.97 36.67 1.68
C ARG A 116 -13.79 35.16 1.89
N ASN A 117 -13.36 34.47 0.84
CA ASN A 117 -12.38 33.38 0.96
C ASN A 117 -11.33 33.51 -0.15
N LYS A 118 -10.48 34.55 -0.06
CA LYS A 118 -9.21 34.62 -0.81
C LYS A 118 -8.19 33.64 -0.19
N ASN A 119 -8.52 32.35 -0.12
CA ASN A 119 -7.57 31.32 0.35
C ASN A 119 -7.56 30.04 -0.51
N GLU A 120 -8.21 30.02 -1.67
CA GLU A 120 -8.20 28.82 -2.54
C GLU A 120 -6.97 28.69 -3.43
N LYS A 121 -6.08 29.68 -3.49
CA LYS A 121 -4.87 29.60 -4.33
C LYS A 121 -3.70 28.85 -3.70
N ARG A 122 -3.83 28.31 -2.47
CA ARG A 122 -2.79 27.47 -1.84
C ARG A 122 -3.01 25.96 -2.05
N GLY A 123 -4.16 25.54 -2.58
CA GLY A 123 -4.51 24.12 -2.76
C GLY A 123 -4.39 23.59 -4.20
N SER A 124 -4.36 24.47 -5.20
CA SER A 124 -4.34 24.08 -6.63
C SER A 124 -2.97 23.63 -7.14
N ASN A 125 -1.90 23.97 -6.43
CA ASN A 125 -0.54 23.64 -6.85
C ASN A 125 -0.09 22.22 -6.42
N SER A 126 -0.77 21.59 -5.45
CA SER A 126 -0.33 20.29 -4.92
C SER A 126 -0.49 19.13 -5.90
N LEU A 127 -1.50 19.16 -6.78
CA LEU A 127 -1.75 18.04 -7.70
C LEU A 127 -0.67 17.96 -8.78
N ARG A 128 -0.30 19.10 -9.36
CA ARG A 128 0.75 19.18 -10.38
C ARG A 128 2.12 18.80 -9.79
N GLU A 129 2.43 19.33 -8.61
CA GLU A 129 3.66 18.99 -7.88
C GLU A 129 3.75 17.49 -7.54
N LEU A 130 2.63 16.83 -7.21
CA LEU A 130 2.61 15.38 -6.96
C LEU A 130 2.87 14.58 -8.24
N TYR A 131 2.40 15.03 -9.39
CA TYR A 131 2.67 14.36 -10.67
C TYR A 131 4.13 14.56 -11.12
N GLU A 132 4.67 15.76 -10.95
CA GLU A 132 6.06 16.07 -11.28
C GLU A 132 7.02 15.25 -10.40
N LYS A 133 6.80 15.23 -9.07
CA LYS A 133 7.58 14.40 -8.13
C LYS A 133 7.53 12.91 -8.48
N LYS A 134 6.35 12.37 -8.80
CA LYS A 134 6.22 10.96 -9.16
C LYS A 134 6.99 10.62 -10.44
N ARG A 135 7.00 11.54 -11.42
CA ARG A 135 7.73 11.35 -12.67
C ARG A 135 9.24 11.38 -12.44
N GLU A 136 9.72 12.30 -11.60
CA GLU A 136 11.11 12.39 -11.20
C GLU A 136 11.58 11.12 -10.48
N GLU A 137 10.80 10.63 -9.51
CA GLU A 137 11.09 9.37 -8.81
C GLU A 137 11.15 8.16 -9.77
N GLU A 138 10.22 8.06 -10.72
CA GLU A 138 10.23 6.98 -11.73
C GLU A 138 11.42 7.08 -12.71
N GLU A 139 11.88 8.29 -13.04
CA GLU A 139 13.07 8.48 -13.87
C GLU A 139 14.36 8.17 -13.11
N ILE A 140 14.45 8.54 -11.83
CA ILE A 140 15.56 8.18 -10.96
C ILE A 140 15.64 6.66 -10.79
N ALA A 141 14.51 6.01 -10.49
CA ALA A 141 14.45 4.55 -10.36
C ALA A 141 14.82 3.82 -11.66
N ARG A 142 14.53 4.41 -12.83
CA ARG A 142 14.99 3.86 -14.12
C ARG A 142 16.50 3.99 -14.28
N LYS A 143 17.07 5.16 -14.00
CA LYS A 143 18.51 5.40 -14.06
C LYS A 143 19.29 4.48 -13.10
N GLU A 144 18.82 4.31 -11.87
CA GLU A 144 19.45 3.40 -10.90
C GLU A 144 19.45 1.94 -11.38
N ARG A 145 18.33 1.48 -11.95
CA ARG A 145 18.24 0.13 -12.53
C ARG A 145 19.15 -0.04 -13.73
N GLU A 146 19.26 0.97 -14.58
CA GLU A 146 20.15 0.96 -15.74
C GLU A 146 21.62 0.92 -15.32
N VAL A 147 22.02 1.69 -14.29
CA VAL A 147 23.37 1.65 -13.74
C VAL A 147 23.70 0.27 -13.17
N VAL A 148 22.79 -0.31 -12.38
CA VAL A 148 22.98 -1.67 -11.82
C VAL A 148 23.05 -2.72 -12.93
N ALA A 149 22.21 -2.60 -13.96
CA ALA A 149 22.21 -3.52 -15.10
C ALA A 149 23.51 -3.42 -15.91
N GLN A 150 24.02 -2.20 -16.14
CA GLN A 150 25.29 -1.96 -16.83
C GLN A 150 26.48 -2.52 -16.04
N ALA A 151 26.56 -2.25 -14.74
CA ALA A 151 27.61 -2.80 -13.89
C ALA A 151 27.63 -4.34 -13.91
N LYS A 152 26.45 -4.96 -13.82
CA LYS A 152 26.31 -6.43 -13.91
C LYS A 152 26.67 -6.97 -15.29
N LYS A 153 26.39 -6.22 -16.37
CA LYS A 153 26.76 -6.60 -17.73
C LYS A 153 28.27 -6.55 -17.91
N GLU A 154 28.92 -5.49 -17.43
CA GLU A 154 30.38 -5.34 -17.50
C GLU A 154 31.10 -6.44 -16.70
N GLU A 155 30.62 -6.79 -15.51
CA GLU A 155 31.16 -7.90 -14.72
C GLU A 155 31.07 -9.23 -15.47
N ARG A 156 29.91 -9.52 -16.09
CA ARG A 156 29.71 -10.72 -16.91
C ARG A 156 30.63 -10.75 -18.12
N GLU A 157 30.77 -9.63 -18.83
CA GLU A 157 31.66 -9.52 -19.99
C GLU A 157 33.12 -9.72 -19.59
N LYS A 158 33.56 -9.18 -18.44
CA LYS A 158 34.91 -9.42 -17.89
C LYS A 158 35.12 -10.90 -17.55
N ALA A 159 34.16 -11.55 -16.90
CA ALA A 159 34.25 -12.97 -16.57
C ALA A 159 34.27 -13.85 -17.83
N GLU A 160 33.44 -13.52 -18.83
CA GLU A 160 33.44 -14.21 -20.12
C GLU A 160 34.74 -14.00 -20.90
N ALA A 161 35.30 -12.79 -20.89
CA ALA A 161 36.58 -12.49 -21.53
C ALA A 161 37.71 -13.31 -20.90
N ARG A 162 37.75 -13.41 -19.55
CA ARG A 162 38.68 -14.28 -18.82
C ARG A 162 38.50 -15.74 -19.24
N ARG A 163 37.28 -16.26 -19.21
CA ARG A 163 36.97 -17.64 -19.62
C ARG A 163 37.36 -17.92 -21.07
N LYS A 164 37.12 -16.98 -21.99
CA LYS A 164 37.50 -17.11 -23.41
C LYS A 164 39.02 -17.09 -23.58
N ALA A 165 39.74 -16.20 -22.88
CA ALA A 165 41.19 -16.14 -22.94
C ALA A 165 41.85 -17.42 -22.40
N GLU A 166 41.38 -17.93 -21.26
CA GLU A 166 41.81 -19.22 -20.70
C GLU A 166 41.51 -20.36 -21.68
N ARG A 167 40.30 -20.39 -22.23
CA ARG A 167 39.89 -21.39 -23.22
C ARG A 167 40.80 -21.38 -24.46
N VAL A 168 41.13 -20.22 -25.00
CA VAL A 168 42.03 -20.09 -26.15
C VAL A 168 43.43 -20.60 -25.79
N LYS A 169 43.96 -20.29 -24.61
CA LYS A 169 45.24 -20.84 -24.14
C LYS A 169 45.19 -22.37 -24.01
N MET A 170 44.13 -22.92 -23.43
CA MET A 170 43.94 -24.37 -23.22
C MET A 170 43.76 -25.15 -24.53
N PHE A 171 43.16 -24.55 -25.56
CA PHE A 171 42.97 -25.17 -26.88
C PHE A 171 44.12 -24.92 -27.86
N LYS A 172 45.22 -24.28 -27.44
CA LYS A 172 46.43 -24.25 -28.27
C LYS A 172 46.91 -25.68 -28.49
N LYS A 173 47.14 -26.03 -29.76
CA LYS A 173 47.55 -27.38 -30.18
C LYS A 173 48.99 -27.36 -30.69
N THR A 174 49.69 -28.48 -30.50
CA THR A 174 50.98 -28.78 -31.15
C THR A 174 50.76 -29.07 -32.62
N ARG A 175 51.84 -29.23 -33.40
CA ARG A 175 51.77 -29.55 -34.84
C ARG A 175 50.99 -30.84 -35.16
N SER A 176 50.92 -31.77 -34.22
CA SER A 176 50.14 -33.02 -34.31
C SER A 176 48.71 -32.92 -33.75
N GLY A 177 48.26 -31.73 -33.31
CA GLY A 177 46.89 -31.51 -32.85
C GLY A 177 46.63 -31.77 -31.36
N GLN A 178 47.64 -32.19 -30.59
CA GLN A 178 47.52 -32.39 -29.14
C GLN A 178 47.57 -31.05 -28.38
N PRO A 179 46.81 -30.85 -27.29
CA PRO A 179 46.92 -29.63 -26.49
C PRO A 179 48.35 -29.38 -26.00
N VAL A 180 48.82 -28.14 -26.08
CA VAL A 180 50.19 -27.77 -25.67
C VAL A 180 50.32 -27.95 -24.15
N MET A 181 51.22 -28.86 -23.73
CA MET A 181 51.42 -29.25 -22.33
C MET A 181 51.71 -28.08 -21.39
N LYS A 182 52.42 -27.05 -21.86
CA LYS A 182 52.71 -25.83 -21.09
C LYS A 182 51.44 -25.24 -20.45
N TYR A 183 50.40 -24.99 -21.25
CA TYR A 183 49.17 -24.36 -20.76
C TYR A 183 48.30 -25.34 -19.96
N ARG A 184 48.36 -26.64 -20.25
CA ARG A 184 47.61 -27.67 -19.52
C ARG A 184 48.15 -27.89 -18.11
N ILE A 185 49.48 -27.95 -17.95
CA ILE A 185 50.14 -28.12 -16.64
C ILE A 185 49.89 -26.88 -15.77
N GLU A 186 50.05 -25.67 -16.30
CA GLU A 186 49.77 -24.41 -15.58
C GLU A 186 48.35 -24.41 -14.97
N HIS A 187 47.33 -24.82 -15.73
CA HIS A 187 45.95 -24.89 -15.25
C HIS A 187 45.73 -25.97 -14.18
N LEU A 188 46.32 -27.16 -14.35
CA LEU A 188 46.24 -28.23 -13.35
C LEU A 188 46.83 -27.77 -12.01
N LEU A 189 48.00 -27.13 -12.04
CA LEU A 189 48.63 -26.57 -10.84
C LEU A 189 47.77 -25.48 -10.19
N GLN A 190 47.21 -24.57 -10.98
CA GLN A 190 46.34 -23.51 -10.48
C GLN A 190 45.04 -24.07 -9.86
N SER A 191 44.48 -25.13 -10.42
CA SER A 191 43.29 -25.82 -9.86
C SER A 191 43.56 -26.49 -8.52
N MET A 192 44.78 -27.01 -8.32
CA MET A 192 45.21 -27.61 -7.04
C MET A 192 45.52 -26.56 -5.97
N GLN A 193 45.97 -25.36 -6.36
CA GLN A 193 46.27 -24.27 -5.44
C GLN A 193 45.00 -23.48 -5.01
N GLY A 194 43.98 -23.43 -5.87
CA GLY A 194 42.71 -22.77 -5.58
C GLY A 194 41.70 -23.61 -4.79
N SER A 195 42.03 -24.86 -4.45
CA SER A 195 41.17 -25.80 -3.71
C SER A 195 41.46 -25.86 -2.20
N ASN A 196 42.11 -24.84 -1.63
CA ASN A 196 42.36 -24.68 -0.20
C ASN A 196 41.32 -23.76 0.46
#